data_AF-A0A1H7SDX1-F1
#
_entry.id   AF-A0A1H7SDX1-F1
#
_cell.length_a   1.000
_cell.length_b   1.000
_cell.length_c   1.000
_cell.angle_alpha   90.00
_cell.angle_beta   90.00
_cell.angle_gamma   90.00
#
_symmetry.space_group_name_H-M   'P 1'
#
loop_
_entity.id
_entity.type
_entity.pdbx_description
1 polymer ?
#
loop_
_entity_poly.entity_id
_entity_poly.type
_entity_poly.pdbx_seq_one_letter_code
_entity_poly.pdbx_strand_id
1 'polypeptide(L)'
;MNLFSILQNSKQFLSDSWRERYADFLQEEHLQVFSKNLEHYHQFGVPDKHPLPHFDEEITSSLSEAFKNFETLLGNQNTEARNWAKIIETTPFENLLILIGQRWTSASLKNEKAIPPLKETLLASCFTPFNHQICIATRAWEKHIGRSTDNFWGEIKGNPAQKEEKVQQRILEIIENKTWWNIFYHYQHEYVYEIRVPSGHGIRWSADGTKLIGFLEPFL
;
A
#
# COMPACT_ATOMS: atom_id res chain seq x y z
N MET A 1 14.41 13.27 16.02
CA MET A 1 13.75 14.22 15.11
C MET A 1 12.35 13.70 14.86
N ASN A 2 11.30 14.53 14.91
CA ASN A 2 9.95 14.07 14.53
C ASN A 2 9.79 14.30 13.01
N LEU A 3 10.15 13.29 12.20
CA LEU A 3 10.16 13.44 10.75
C LEU A 3 8.76 13.68 10.19
N PHE A 4 7.76 12.98 10.73
CA PHE A 4 6.37 13.15 10.29
C PHE A 4 5.91 14.61 10.39
N SER A 5 6.14 15.28 11.52
CA SER A 5 5.79 16.69 11.68
C SER A 5 6.57 17.61 10.72
N ILE A 6 7.82 17.27 10.40
CA ILE A 6 8.60 18.04 9.41
C ILE A 6 8.00 17.88 8.01
N LEU A 7 7.61 16.68 7.61
CA LEU A 7 6.96 16.41 6.33
C LEU A 7 5.58 17.07 6.22
N GLN A 8 4.80 17.09 7.30
CA GLN A 8 3.55 17.84 7.33
C GLN A 8 3.80 19.34 7.11
N ASN A 9 4.81 19.89 7.79
CA ASN A 9 5.19 21.30 7.65
C ASN A 9 5.82 21.62 6.29
N SER A 10 6.44 20.64 5.60
CA SER A 10 7.04 20.84 4.28
C SER A 10 6.01 21.06 3.19
N LYS A 11 4.75 20.62 3.40
CA LYS A 11 3.65 20.78 2.44
C LYS A 11 3.48 22.22 1.97
N GLN A 12 3.62 23.20 2.85
CA GLN A 12 3.45 24.62 2.52
C GLN A 12 4.55 25.19 1.60
N PHE A 13 5.68 24.49 1.47
CA PHE A 13 6.83 24.92 0.67
C PHE A 13 6.94 24.20 -0.69
N LEU A 14 6.09 23.20 -0.95
CA LEU A 14 5.98 22.56 -2.26
C LEU A 14 5.29 23.52 -3.24
N SER A 15 5.64 23.48 -4.52
CA SER A 15 4.92 24.28 -5.52
C SER A 15 3.45 23.89 -5.64
N ASP A 16 2.59 24.84 -6.02
CA ASP A 16 1.15 24.62 -6.18
C ASP A 16 0.87 23.47 -7.16
N SER A 17 1.55 23.47 -8.31
CA SER A 17 1.42 22.42 -9.32
C SER A 17 1.78 21.03 -8.82
N TRP A 18 2.79 20.91 -7.95
CA TRP A 18 3.19 19.64 -7.36
C TRP A 18 2.14 19.15 -6.36
N ARG A 19 1.65 20.06 -5.49
CA ARG A 19 0.63 19.72 -4.48
C ARG A 19 -0.69 19.30 -5.11
N GLU A 20 -1.11 19.97 -6.19
CA GLU A 20 -2.33 19.61 -6.92
C GLU A 20 -2.19 18.25 -7.59
N ARG A 21 -1.07 18.00 -8.27
CA ARG A 21 -0.84 16.75 -8.98
C ARG A 21 -0.72 15.54 -8.06
N TYR A 22 -0.07 15.70 -6.91
CA TYR A 22 0.22 14.61 -5.97
C TYR A 22 -0.49 14.78 -4.63
N ALA A 23 -1.69 15.38 -4.65
CA ALA A 23 -2.48 15.68 -3.45
C ALA A 23 -2.73 14.44 -2.59
N ASP A 24 -3.00 13.30 -3.23
CA ASP A 24 -3.25 12.04 -2.53
C ASP A 24 -2.01 11.58 -1.76
N PHE A 25 -0.79 11.72 -2.30
CA PHE A 25 0.44 11.36 -1.58
C PHE A 25 0.64 12.20 -0.31
N LEU A 26 0.09 13.41 -0.28
CA LEU A 26 0.17 14.32 0.87
C LEU A 26 -0.89 14.05 1.95
N GLN A 27 -1.71 13.01 1.81
CA GLN A 27 -2.60 12.54 2.87
C GLN A 27 -1.78 12.00 4.05
N GLU A 28 -2.35 12.12 5.25
CA GLU A 28 -1.68 11.77 6.50
C GLU A 28 -1.18 10.32 6.52
N GLU A 29 -2.02 9.37 6.07
CA GLU A 29 -1.67 7.94 6.03
C GLU A 29 -0.37 7.68 5.25
N HIS A 30 -0.22 8.26 4.07
CA HIS A 30 0.96 8.04 3.23
C HIS A 30 2.19 8.78 3.77
N LEU A 31 2.02 9.98 4.34
CA LEU A 31 3.13 10.70 4.96
C LEU A 31 3.65 9.99 6.22
N GLN A 32 2.78 9.32 6.99
CA GLN A 32 3.20 8.49 8.12
C GLN A 32 4.00 7.27 7.68
N VAL A 33 3.55 6.58 6.62
CA VAL A 33 4.31 5.45 6.03
C VAL A 33 5.66 5.93 5.50
N PHE A 34 5.66 7.04 4.77
CA PHE A 34 6.87 7.63 4.21
C PHE A 34 7.87 8.00 5.30
N SER A 35 7.44 8.71 6.35
CA SER A 35 8.32 9.07 7.46
C SER A 35 8.90 7.85 8.16
N LYS A 36 8.04 6.87 8.48
CA LYS A 36 8.45 5.65 9.19
C LYS A 36 9.48 4.86 8.38
N ASN A 37 9.27 4.74 7.08
CA ASN A 37 10.20 4.03 6.20
C ASN A 37 11.54 4.76 6.10
N LEU A 38 11.54 6.08 5.90
CA LEU A 38 12.78 6.87 5.88
C LEU A 38 13.57 6.78 7.19
N GLU A 39 12.89 6.88 8.34
CA GLU A 39 13.52 6.71 9.66
C GLU A 39 14.08 5.30 9.83
N HIS A 40 13.32 4.28 9.43
CA HIS A 40 13.76 2.89 9.49
C HIS A 40 15.02 2.65 8.64
N TYR A 41 15.02 3.09 7.39
CA TYR A 41 16.17 2.93 6.49
C TYR A 41 17.39 3.71 6.97
N HIS A 42 17.18 4.89 7.55
CA HIS A 42 18.28 5.66 8.15
C HIS A 42 18.89 4.96 9.37
N GLN A 43 18.05 4.38 10.23
CA GLN A 43 18.49 3.77 11.49
C GLN A 43 19.09 2.38 11.29
N PHE A 44 18.51 1.57 10.41
CA PHE A 44 18.84 0.14 10.27
C PHE A 44 19.50 -0.20 8.93
N GLY A 45 19.64 0.78 8.04
CA GLY A 45 20.09 0.57 6.66
C GLY A 45 18.95 0.23 5.71
N VAL A 46 19.19 0.45 4.42
CA VAL A 46 18.26 0.04 3.36
C VAL A 46 18.38 -1.47 3.15
N PRO A 47 17.29 -2.24 3.19
CA PRO A 47 17.34 -3.67 2.94
C PRO A 47 17.85 -4.01 1.53
N ASP A 48 18.74 -5.00 1.43
CA ASP A 48 19.24 -5.51 0.14
C ASP A 48 18.15 -6.23 -0.69
N LYS A 49 17.09 -6.70 -0.02
CA LYS A 49 15.98 -7.43 -0.62
C LYS A 49 14.66 -6.90 -0.09
N HIS A 50 13.65 -6.87 -0.96
CA HIS A 50 12.28 -6.65 -0.53
C HIS A 50 11.79 -7.78 0.39
N PRO A 51 10.89 -7.49 1.34
CA PRO A 51 10.30 -8.52 2.19
C PRO A 51 9.49 -9.53 1.35
N LEU A 52 9.21 -10.71 1.91
CA LEU A 52 8.27 -11.65 1.30
C LEU A 52 6.89 -10.97 1.09
N PRO A 53 6.07 -11.42 0.14
CA PRO A 53 6.32 -12.50 -0.80
C PRO A 53 7.31 -12.08 -1.91
N HIS A 54 7.93 -13.05 -2.55
CA HIS A 54 8.69 -12.83 -3.78
C HIS A 54 7.82 -13.21 -4.97
N PHE A 55 7.96 -12.46 -6.06
CA PHE A 55 7.29 -12.73 -7.32
C PHE A 55 8.30 -12.58 -8.44
N ASP A 56 8.41 -13.60 -9.29
CA ASP A 56 9.48 -13.71 -10.27
C ASP A 56 9.43 -12.63 -11.37
N GLU A 57 8.26 -12.04 -11.60
CA GLU A 57 8.09 -10.95 -12.56
C GLU A 57 8.35 -9.55 -11.97
N GLU A 58 8.86 -9.47 -10.74
CA GLU A 58 9.19 -8.18 -10.13
C GLU A 58 10.39 -7.50 -10.79
N ILE A 59 10.19 -6.23 -11.12
CA ILE A 59 11.19 -5.35 -11.74
C ILE A 59 11.29 -4.02 -10.97
N THR A 60 11.04 -4.07 -9.66
CA THR A 60 11.15 -2.91 -8.77
C THR A 60 12.57 -2.35 -8.82
N SER A 61 12.71 -1.04 -9.00
CA SER A 61 14.03 -0.39 -8.94
C SER A 61 14.64 -0.45 -7.53
N SER A 62 15.94 -0.17 -7.46
CA SER A 62 16.70 -0.19 -6.21
C SER A 62 16.12 0.76 -5.17
N LEU A 63 15.75 0.20 -4.01
CA LEU A 63 15.31 0.99 -2.85
C LEU A 63 16.41 1.94 -2.36
N SER A 64 17.68 1.53 -2.45
CA SER A 64 18.83 2.35 -2.06
C SER A 64 18.99 3.57 -2.97
N GLU A 65 18.73 3.41 -4.27
CA GLU A 65 18.74 4.53 -5.22
C GLU A 65 17.60 5.51 -4.94
N ALA A 66 16.41 5.01 -4.62
CA ALA A 66 15.27 5.84 -4.24
C ALA A 66 15.56 6.62 -2.94
N PHE A 67 16.19 5.98 -1.95
CA PHE A 67 16.50 6.57 -0.65
C PHE A 67 17.62 7.62 -0.68
N LYS A 68 18.56 7.52 -1.63
CA LYS A 68 19.78 8.35 -1.72
C LYS A 68 19.54 9.85 -1.57
N ASN A 69 18.44 10.37 -2.13
CA ASN A 69 18.13 11.81 -2.06
C ASN A 69 17.87 12.31 -0.63
N PHE A 70 17.47 11.42 0.29
CA PHE A 70 17.11 11.76 1.66
C PHE A 70 18.26 11.55 2.66
N GLU A 71 19.30 10.79 2.30
CA GLU A 71 20.43 10.45 3.18
C GLU A 71 21.09 11.68 3.80
N THR A 72 21.31 12.72 2.99
CA THR A 72 21.97 13.95 3.46
C THR A 72 21.11 14.72 4.46
N LEU A 73 19.79 14.81 4.24
CA LEU A 73 18.90 15.50 5.16
C LEU A 73 18.79 14.74 6.49
N LEU A 74 18.68 13.41 6.42
CA LEU A 74 18.59 12.53 7.58
C LEU A 74 19.89 12.53 8.39
N GLY A 75 21.05 12.37 7.73
CA GLY A 75 22.36 12.37 8.38
C GLY A 75 22.71 13.70 9.06
N ASN A 76 22.26 14.82 8.49
CA ASN A 76 22.41 16.14 9.10
C ASN A 76 21.32 16.49 10.13
N GLN A 77 20.38 15.57 10.40
CA GLN A 77 19.21 15.80 11.25
C GLN A 77 18.47 17.10 10.89
N ASN A 78 18.35 17.37 9.58
CA ASN A 78 17.82 18.63 9.08
C ASN A 78 16.34 18.79 9.46
N THR A 79 16.00 19.85 10.20
CA THR A 79 14.63 20.13 10.65
C THR A 79 13.93 21.21 9.82
N GLU A 80 14.60 21.78 8.81
CA GLU A 80 14.05 22.86 8.00
C GLU A 80 13.12 22.30 6.92
N ALA A 81 11.82 22.49 7.11
CA ALA A 81 10.76 21.99 6.24
C ALA A 81 10.92 22.38 4.76
N ARG A 82 11.54 23.53 4.45
CA ARG A 82 11.81 23.96 3.07
C ARG A 82 12.82 23.05 2.35
N ASN A 83 13.82 22.54 3.06
CA ASN A 83 14.79 21.60 2.48
C ASN A 83 14.13 20.26 2.14
N TRP A 84 13.26 19.78 3.02
CA TRP A 84 12.45 18.58 2.78
C TRP A 84 11.52 18.74 1.58
N ALA A 85 10.80 19.86 1.48
CA ALA A 85 9.95 20.15 0.33
C ALA A 85 10.74 20.12 -0.98
N LYS A 86 11.92 20.76 -1.01
CA LYS A 86 12.79 20.77 -2.17
C LYS A 86 13.23 19.36 -2.59
N ILE A 87 13.64 18.52 -1.64
CA ILE A 87 14.06 17.14 -1.94
C ILE A 87 12.88 16.29 -2.41
N ILE A 88 11.71 16.41 -1.79
CA ILE A 88 10.49 15.72 -2.21
C ILE A 88 10.13 16.11 -3.65
N GLU A 89 10.12 17.40 -3.95
CA GLU A 89 9.70 17.92 -5.26
C GLU A 89 10.69 17.57 -6.39
N THR A 90 11.98 17.49 -6.08
CA THR A 90 13.02 17.15 -7.06
C THR A 90 13.28 15.65 -7.21
N THR A 91 12.76 14.82 -6.29
CA THR A 91 12.85 13.36 -6.39
C THR A 91 11.86 12.84 -7.43
N PRO A 92 12.29 11.99 -8.38
CA PRO A 92 11.35 11.32 -9.30
C PRO A 92 10.21 10.67 -8.53
N PHE A 93 8.97 10.90 -8.95
CA PHE A 93 7.80 10.49 -8.16
C PHE A 93 7.73 8.97 -7.96
N GLU A 94 8.16 8.20 -8.96
CA GLU A 94 8.31 6.75 -8.85
C GLU A 94 9.20 6.29 -7.69
N ASN A 95 10.23 7.06 -7.33
CA ASN A 95 11.08 6.77 -6.18
C ASN A 95 10.35 7.04 -4.87
N LEU A 96 9.47 8.06 -4.82
CA LEU A 96 8.62 8.30 -3.65
C LEU A 96 7.64 7.13 -3.45
N LEU A 97 7.09 6.58 -4.53
CA LEU A 97 6.23 5.39 -4.49
C LEU A 97 6.98 4.15 -3.98
N ILE A 98 8.22 3.92 -4.43
CA ILE A 98 9.08 2.87 -3.89
C ILE A 98 9.32 3.07 -2.38
N LEU A 99 9.56 4.30 -1.94
CA LEU A 99 9.83 4.61 -0.54
C LEU A 99 8.59 4.43 0.36
N ILE A 100 7.37 4.52 -0.18
CA ILE A 100 6.14 4.11 0.52
C ILE A 100 5.77 2.63 0.28
N GLY A 101 6.66 1.85 -0.35
CA GLY A 101 6.60 0.39 -0.41
C GLY A 101 6.02 -0.19 -1.69
N GLN A 102 5.84 0.60 -2.76
CA GLN A 102 5.37 0.06 -4.03
C GLN A 102 6.36 -0.96 -4.58
N ARG A 103 5.86 -2.09 -5.05
CA ARG A 103 6.63 -3.08 -5.79
C ARG A 103 6.13 -3.17 -7.21
N TRP A 104 7.02 -3.27 -8.18
CA TRP A 104 6.68 -3.16 -9.60
C TRP A 104 6.70 -4.49 -10.32
N THR A 105 5.79 -4.60 -11.26
CA THR A 105 5.79 -5.57 -12.35
C THR A 105 5.81 -4.81 -13.69
N SER A 106 5.86 -5.52 -14.81
CA SER A 106 5.89 -4.94 -16.16
C SER A 106 4.75 -3.96 -16.44
N ALA A 107 3.58 -4.19 -15.83
CA ALA A 107 2.35 -3.41 -16.05
C ALA A 107 2.06 -2.36 -14.95
N SER A 108 3.01 -2.09 -14.06
CA SER A 108 2.83 -1.13 -12.96
C SER A 108 2.66 0.31 -13.43
N LEU A 109 1.73 1.03 -12.79
CA LEU A 109 1.70 2.48 -12.81
C LEU A 109 2.82 3.04 -11.92
N LYS A 110 3.41 4.17 -12.33
CA LYS A 110 4.54 4.82 -11.64
C LYS A 110 4.36 6.35 -11.51
N ASN A 111 3.13 6.83 -11.68
CA ASN A 111 2.77 8.26 -11.65
C ASN A 111 1.74 8.52 -10.54
N GLU A 112 1.12 9.71 -10.53
CA GLU A 112 0.12 10.08 -9.52
C GLU A 112 -1.05 9.07 -9.38
N LYS A 113 -1.38 8.31 -10.44
CA LYS A 113 -2.43 7.28 -10.39
C LYS A 113 -2.00 5.98 -9.71
N ALA A 114 -0.73 5.88 -9.32
CA ALA A 114 -0.17 4.75 -8.57
C ALA A 114 -0.16 4.97 -7.05
N ILE A 115 -0.64 6.12 -6.58
CA ILE A 115 -0.79 6.40 -5.15
C ILE A 115 -1.83 5.43 -4.59
N PRO A 116 -1.52 4.66 -3.52
CA PRO A 116 -2.41 3.64 -3.02
C PRO A 116 -3.68 4.26 -2.40
N PRO A 117 -4.86 3.65 -2.56
CA PRO A 117 -6.07 4.12 -1.89
C PRO A 117 -5.93 4.10 -0.36
N LEU A 118 -6.62 5.02 0.32
CA LEU A 118 -6.65 5.08 1.78
C LEU A 118 -7.28 3.83 2.37
N LYS A 119 -6.81 3.43 3.56
CA LYS A 119 -7.35 2.29 4.30
C LYS A 119 -8.87 2.38 4.48
N GLU A 120 -9.38 3.57 4.79
CA GLU A 120 -10.82 3.79 4.97
C GLU A 120 -11.61 3.44 3.70
N THR A 121 -11.13 3.87 2.53
CA THR A 121 -11.76 3.57 1.22
C THR A 121 -11.80 2.07 0.95
N LEU A 122 -10.70 1.36 1.25
CA LEU A 122 -10.61 -0.09 1.08
C LEU A 122 -11.60 -0.83 1.99
N LEU A 123 -11.70 -0.42 3.26
CA LEU A 123 -12.61 -1.04 4.22
C LEU A 123 -14.08 -0.75 3.89
N ALA A 124 -14.40 0.46 3.45
CA ALA A 124 -15.74 0.84 3.04
C ALA A 124 -16.25 -0.02 1.87
N SER A 125 -15.39 -0.27 0.86
CA SER A 125 -15.76 -1.13 -0.27
C SER A 125 -15.91 -2.61 0.12
N CYS A 126 -15.15 -3.08 1.12
CA CYS A 126 -15.30 -4.43 1.67
C CYS A 126 -16.60 -4.62 2.45
N PHE A 127 -16.97 -3.67 3.31
CA PHE A 127 -18.05 -3.83 4.29
C PHE A 127 -19.39 -3.23 3.86
N THR A 128 -19.51 -2.83 2.59
CA THR A 128 -20.81 -2.50 2.01
C THR A 128 -21.75 -3.73 2.07
N PRO A 129 -23.03 -3.57 2.45
CA PRO A 129 -23.98 -4.68 2.49
C PRO A 129 -24.14 -5.34 1.12
N PHE A 130 -24.00 -6.67 1.06
CA PHE A 130 -24.39 -7.47 -0.11
C PHE A 130 -25.87 -7.84 -0.04
N ASN A 131 -26.34 -8.15 1.17
CA ASN A 131 -27.75 -8.34 1.50
C ASN A 131 -27.99 -7.98 2.98
N HIS A 132 -29.16 -8.34 3.53
CA HIS A 132 -29.51 -8.04 4.92
C HIS A 132 -28.74 -8.85 5.99
N GLN A 133 -27.90 -9.81 5.59
CA GLN A 133 -27.18 -10.72 6.48
C GLN A 133 -25.66 -10.59 6.41
N ILE A 134 -25.13 -10.24 5.22
CA ILE A 134 -23.68 -10.22 4.98
C ILE A 134 -23.26 -9.07 4.06
N CYS A 135 -22.01 -8.64 4.21
CA CYS A 135 -21.31 -7.69 3.34
C CYS A 135 -20.67 -8.35 2.11
N ILE A 136 -20.21 -7.52 1.19
CA ILE A 136 -19.54 -7.93 -0.07
C ILE A 136 -18.31 -8.77 0.23
N ALA A 137 -17.48 -8.38 1.20
CA ALA A 137 -16.29 -9.12 1.59
C ALA A 137 -16.60 -10.54 2.07
N THR A 138 -17.59 -10.71 2.95
CA THR A 138 -18.00 -12.04 3.43
C THR A 138 -18.49 -12.91 2.28
N ARG A 139 -19.28 -12.35 1.36
CA ARG A 139 -19.73 -13.07 0.17
C ARG A 139 -18.56 -13.49 -0.73
N ALA A 140 -17.56 -12.62 -0.91
CA ALA A 140 -16.37 -12.93 -1.69
C ALA A 140 -15.53 -14.03 -1.03
N TRP A 141 -15.40 -14.00 0.30
CA TRP A 141 -14.66 -14.98 1.09
C TRP A 141 -15.28 -16.37 1.01
N GLU A 142 -16.60 -16.47 1.16
CA GLU A 142 -17.34 -17.75 1.01
C GLU A 142 -17.15 -18.38 -0.37
N LYS A 143 -17.03 -17.57 -1.43
CA LYS A 143 -16.75 -18.08 -2.79
C LYS A 143 -15.29 -18.50 -2.96
N HIS A 144 -14.38 -17.84 -2.25
CA HIS A 144 -12.94 -18.01 -2.41
C HIS A 144 -12.44 -19.26 -1.70
N ILE A 145 -12.87 -19.47 -0.45
CA ILE A 145 -12.39 -20.54 0.44
C ILE A 145 -12.56 -21.94 -0.15
N GLY A 146 -13.61 -22.20 -0.94
CA GLY A 146 -13.80 -23.48 -1.62
C GLY A 146 -12.78 -23.79 -2.73
N ARG A 147 -11.89 -22.85 -3.02
CA ARG A 147 -10.80 -22.96 -4.00
C ARG A 147 -9.43 -22.82 -3.35
N SER A 148 -9.37 -22.49 -2.07
CA SER A 148 -8.10 -22.33 -1.36
C SER A 148 -7.48 -23.69 -1.11
N THR A 149 -6.15 -23.73 -1.18
CA THR A 149 -5.37 -24.96 -1.00
C THR A 149 -4.82 -25.13 0.41
N ASP A 150 -4.96 -24.10 1.24
CA ASP A 150 -4.51 -24.09 2.63
C ASP A 150 -5.60 -23.59 3.59
N ASN A 151 -5.22 -23.38 4.86
CA ASN A 151 -6.15 -22.94 5.91
C ASN A 151 -5.99 -21.44 6.26
N PHE A 152 -5.34 -20.65 5.42
CA PHE A 152 -5.12 -19.22 5.68
C PHE A 152 -6.46 -18.49 5.82
N TRP A 153 -7.45 -18.80 4.97
CA TRP A 153 -8.77 -18.19 5.01
C TRP A 153 -9.71 -18.80 6.08
N GLY A 154 -9.29 -19.84 6.78
CA GLY A 154 -10.08 -20.54 7.80
C GLY A 154 -11.16 -21.45 7.21
N GLU A 155 -12.25 -21.63 7.96
CA GLU A 155 -13.37 -22.52 7.61
C GLU A 155 -14.72 -21.76 7.57
N ILE A 156 -15.62 -22.16 6.65
CA ILE A 156 -17.00 -21.67 6.63
C ILE A 156 -17.78 -22.27 7.81
N LYS A 157 -17.66 -21.65 8.98
CA LYS A 157 -18.33 -22.09 10.21
C LYS A 157 -18.83 -20.91 11.05
N GLY A 158 -20.10 -21.01 11.47
CA GLY A 158 -20.79 -20.04 12.31
C GLY A 158 -22.02 -19.44 11.63
N ASN A 159 -22.77 -18.63 12.38
CA ASN A 159 -23.87 -17.83 11.84
C ASN A 159 -23.33 -16.66 10.98
N PRO A 160 -24.18 -15.92 10.23
CA PRO A 160 -23.73 -14.81 9.39
C PRO A 160 -22.83 -13.80 10.11
N ALA A 161 -23.25 -13.29 11.28
CA ALA A 161 -22.48 -12.30 12.04
C ALA A 161 -21.09 -12.82 12.45
N GLN A 162 -21.00 -14.07 12.90
CA GLN A 162 -19.72 -14.70 13.25
C GLN A 162 -18.79 -14.85 12.04
N LYS A 163 -19.33 -15.10 10.85
CA LYS A 163 -18.53 -15.15 9.61
C LYS A 163 -18.05 -13.76 9.23
N GLU A 164 -18.90 -12.74 9.33
CA GLU A 164 -18.51 -11.36 9.03
C GLU A 164 -17.38 -10.88 9.93
N GLU A 165 -17.49 -11.11 11.25
CA GLU A 165 -16.46 -10.71 12.21
C GLU A 165 -15.10 -11.33 11.86
N LYS A 166 -15.07 -12.63 11.53
CA LYS A 166 -13.84 -13.32 11.11
C LYS A 166 -13.25 -12.73 9.83
N VAL A 167 -14.08 -12.47 8.83
CA VAL A 167 -13.63 -11.89 7.55
C VAL A 167 -13.11 -10.48 7.75
N GLN A 168 -13.78 -9.67 8.56
CA GLN A 168 -13.34 -8.33 8.91
C GLN A 168 -11.99 -8.33 9.63
N GLN A 169 -11.81 -9.20 10.64
CA GLN A 169 -10.53 -9.37 11.32
C GLN A 169 -9.43 -9.75 10.34
N ARG A 170 -9.68 -10.73 9.46
CA ARG A 170 -8.69 -11.16 8.45
C ARG A 170 -8.31 -10.04 7.47
N ILE A 171 -9.27 -9.24 7.02
CA ILE A 171 -9.00 -8.10 6.11
C ILE A 171 -8.13 -7.06 6.82
N LEU A 172 -8.46 -6.72 8.06
CA LEU A 172 -7.67 -5.78 8.87
C LEU A 172 -6.25 -6.30 9.07
N GLU A 173 -6.09 -7.57 9.42
CA GLU A 173 -4.78 -8.22 9.54
C GLU A 173 -3.96 -8.12 8.24
N ILE A 174 -4.57 -8.36 7.08
CA ILE A 174 -3.88 -8.25 5.78
C ILE A 174 -3.47 -6.80 5.49
N ILE A 175 -4.35 -5.83 5.75
CA ILE A 175 -4.06 -4.41 5.51
C ILE A 175 -2.92 -3.91 6.41
N GLU A 176 -2.90 -4.31 7.68
CA GLU A 176 -1.88 -3.91 8.65
C GLU A 176 -0.54 -4.61 8.42
N ASN A 177 -0.56 -5.88 8.01
CA ASN A 177 0.65 -6.69 7.85
C ASN A 177 1.08 -6.87 6.39
N LYS A 178 0.53 -6.09 5.46
CA LYS A 178 0.96 -6.13 4.06
C LYS A 178 2.44 -5.78 3.94
N THR A 179 3.13 -6.53 3.10
CA THR A 179 4.55 -6.36 2.80
C THR A 179 4.79 -6.19 1.30
N TRP A 180 3.74 -6.32 0.51
CA TRP A 180 3.73 -6.12 -0.92
C TRP A 180 2.46 -5.37 -1.29
N TRP A 181 2.60 -4.33 -2.11
CA TRP A 181 1.48 -3.70 -2.77
C TRP A 181 1.88 -3.13 -4.13
N ASN A 182 0.90 -3.05 -5.04
CA ASN A 182 1.11 -2.49 -6.37
C ASN A 182 -0.21 -1.96 -6.97
N ILE A 183 -0.09 -1.02 -7.91
CA ILE A 183 -1.15 -0.67 -8.87
C ILE A 183 -0.66 -1.01 -10.28
N PHE A 184 -1.35 -1.91 -10.96
CA PHE A 184 -0.94 -2.41 -12.26
C PHE A 184 -2.13 -2.76 -13.15
N TYR A 185 -1.90 -2.85 -14.46
CA TYR A 185 -2.94 -3.26 -15.40
C TYR A 185 -3.19 -4.77 -15.33
N HIS A 186 -4.42 -5.15 -14.97
CA HIS A 186 -4.95 -6.50 -14.95
C HIS A 186 -5.88 -6.72 -16.15
N TYR A 187 -5.65 -7.78 -16.92
CA TYR A 187 -6.33 -8.01 -18.20
C TYR A 187 -7.87 -8.05 -18.14
N GLN A 188 -8.49 -8.47 -17.03
CA GLN A 188 -9.96 -8.49 -16.87
C GLN A 188 -10.55 -7.28 -16.16
N HIS A 189 -9.73 -6.53 -15.44
CA HIS A 189 -10.20 -5.56 -14.45
C HIS A 189 -9.56 -4.18 -14.63
N GLU A 190 -8.83 -3.99 -15.74
CA GLU A 190 -8.02 -2.80 -16.00
C GLU A 190 -7.04 -2.55 -14.84
N TYR A 191 -6.84 -1.30 -14.42
CA TYR A 191 -5.95 -1.02 -13.30
C TYR A 191 -6.56 -1.47 -11.97
N VAL A 192 -5.77 -2.23 -11.21
CA VAL A 192 -6.16 -2.78 -9.91
C VAL A 192 -5.15 -2.38 -8.84
N TYR A 193 -5.62 -2.19 -7.62
CA TYR A 193 -4.78 -2.10 -6.43
C TYR A 193 -4.77 -3.44 -5.71
N GLU A 194 -3.59 -3.93 -5.39
CA GLU A 194 -3.39 -5.23 -4.78
C GLU A 194 -2.43 -5.13 -3.61
N ILE A 195 -2.76 -5.82 -2.53
CA ILE A 195 -1.88 -5.98 -1.36
C ILE A 195 -1.71 -7.46 -1.05
N ARG A 196 -0.54 -7.82 -0.54
CA ARG A 196 -0.25 -9.16 -0.05
C ARG A 196 0.55 -9.14 1.25
N VAL A 197 0.30 -10.14 2.08
CA VAL A 197 1.08 -10.47 3.27
C VAL A 197 2.23 -11.43 2.90
N PRO A 198 3.22 -11.67 3.79
CA PRO A 198 4.39 -12.51 3.49
C PRO A 198 4.09 -13.91 2.94
N SER A 199 2.97 -14.51 3.33
CA SER A 199 2.55 -15.82 2.80
C SER A 199 2.11 -15.78 1.33
N GLY A 200 2.06 -14.60 0.71
CA GLY A 200 1.56 -14.39 -0.64
C GLY A 200 0.06 -14.16 -0.70
N HIS A 201 -0.70 -14.48 0.34
CA HIS A 201 -2.14 -14.22 0.37
C HIS A 201 -2.44 -12.72 0.32
N GLY A 202 -3.56 -12.35 -0.28
CA GLY A 202 -3.85 -10.95 -0.52
C GLY A 202 -5.30 -10.62 -0.84
N ILE A 203 -5.49 -9.34 -1.12
CA ILE A 203 -6.78 -8.76 -1.50
C ILE A 203 -6.55 -7.80 -2.66
N ARG A 204 -7.50 -7.78 -3.60
CA ARG A 204 -7.49 -6.92 -4.77
C ARG A 204 -8.74 -6.04 -4.82
N TRP A 205 -8.54 -4.79 -5.22
CA TRP A 205 -9.58 -3.79 -5.49
C TRP A 205 -9.39 -3.18 -6.88
N SER A 206 -10.39 -2.43 -7.35
CA SER A 206 -10.18 -1.42 -8.39
C SER A 206 -9.04 -0.47 -7.98
N ALA A 207 -8.38 0.16 -8.95
CA ALA A 207 -7.26 1.06 -8.68
C ALA A 207 -7.56 2.17 -7.66
N ASP A 208 -8.80 2.67 -7.63
CA ASP A 208 -9.28 3.69 -6.69
C ASP A 208 -9.73 3.12 -5.33
N GLY A 209 -9.67 1.80 -5.13
CA GLY A 209 -10.06 1.12 -3.89
C GLY A 209 -11.57 1.03 -3.64
N THR A 210 -12.41 1.60 -4.50
CA THR A 210 -13.86 1.75 -4.25
C THR A 210 -14.64 0.46 -4.49
N LYS A 211 -14.02 -0.55 -5.11
CA LYS A 211 -14.65 -1.84 -5.40
C LYS A 211 -13.72 -3.00 -5.04
N LEU A 212 -14.19 -3.87 -4.13
CA LEU A 212 -13.54 -5.15 -3.89
C LEU A 212 -13.64 -6.05 -5.14
N ILE A 213 -12.50 -6.53 -5.62
CA ILE A 213 -12.42 -7.50 -6.72
C ILE A 213 -12.39 -8.92 -6.17
N GLY A 214 -11.56 -9.19 -5.15
CA GLY A 214 -11.53 -10.49 -4.50
C GLY A 214 -10.28 -10.78 -3.67
N PHE A 215 -10.28 -11.96 -3.07
CA PHE A 215 -9.15 -12.52 -2.32
C PHE A 215 -8.20 -13.29 -3.24
N LEU A 216 -6.94 -13.38 -2.82
CA LEU A 216 -5.84 -13.90 -3.62
C LEU A 216 -5.08 -14.98 -2.85
N GLU A 217 -4.88 -16.12 -3.50
CA GLU A 217 -3.93 -17.15 -3.07
C GLU A 217 -2.48 -16.68 -3.33
N PRO A 218 -1.46 -17.34 -2.75
CA PRO A 218 -0.06 -17.02 -2.99
C PRO A 218 0.29 -16.99 -4.48
N PHE A 219 1.37 -16.27 -4.82
CA PHE A 219 1.92 -16.33 -6.17
C PHE A 219 2.24 -17.79 -6.54
N LEU A 220 1.97 -18.15 -7.81
CA LEU A 220 2.29 -19.47 -8.36
C LEU A 220 3.76 -19.58 -8.71
#